data_AF-A0A4Y2RE96-F1
#
_entry.id   AF-A0A4Y2RE96-F1
#
_cell.length_a   1.000
_cell.length_b   1.000
_cell.length_c   1.000
_cell.angle_alpha   90.00
_cell.angle_beta   90.00
_cell.angle_gamma   90.00
#
_symmetry.space_group_name_H-M   'P 1'
#
loop_
_entity.id
_entity.type
_entity.pdbx_description
1 polymer ?
#
loop_
_entity_poly.entity_id
_entity_poly.type
_entity_poly.pdbx_seq_one_letter_code
_entity_poly.pdbx_strand_id
1 'polypeptide(L)'
;MDSVSERMSLNEANEPVSPETYSFGMFTLRRMFQILGIIFSRGVSVLFLALICLMALLEQYLAYNVGVIPSGFYKVLGDKNFTQFWYHVLKAVLLILAICFVLSCKTYILNVFYVTSREILTEKLHLMYFTRNKFYVLNTMKYDFTDNPDQRITQDVDKFTKQFSTVIGPFVIAPFTISYYSYNCYQTTGWIGPVAVFAVFLISVIINKVLIKPIMALVIKQEKCEGFFRFKHMHVRSNAESIAFQDANIAEMARSEYKLLDLIKTQQMLYLKQFSLNVAVNIFSYMGSIVSYLILAYPIFTGKYDDKTPSELSALISVNAFVAIYLISCFSSLINISTNISELGGLAHRICEILDTLKDADNVIDEELLRNSRMKLKPRNTGKTSIHVLFSC
;
A
#
# COMPACT_ATOMS: atom_id res chain seq x y z
N MET A 1 -20.72 9.96 36.80
CA MET A 1 -19.59 10.86 36.47
C MET A 1 -19.64 11.11 34.98
N ASP A 2 -20.75 11.67 34.53
CA ASP A 2 -21.27 11.46 33.18
C ASP A 2 -21.82 12.77 32.62
N SER A 3 -21.84 12.88 31.29
CA SER A 3 -22.22 14.01 30.44
C SER A 3 -21.12 14.99 30.02
N VAL A 4 -20.13 15.36 30.85
CA VAL A 4 -19.08 16.32 30.44
C VAL A 4 -17.95 15.62 29.67
N SER A 5 -17.51 14.45 30.11
CA SER A 5 -16.50 13.64 29.37
C SER A 5 -17.05 13.10 28.04
N GLU A 6 -18.35 12.85 27.96
CA GLU A 6 -19.03 12.39 26.75
C GLU A 6 -19.28 13.57 25.77
N ARG A 7 -19.56 14.77 26.29
CA ARG A 7 -19.65 16.00 25.47
C ARG A 7 -18.28 16.50 24.99
N MET A 8 -17.21 16.31 25.76
CA MET A 8 -15.84 16.62 25.31
C MET A 8 -15.38 15.67 24.21
N SER A 9 -15.63 14.37 24.33
CA SER A 9 -15.32 13.42 23.25
C SER A 9 -16.18 13.62 21.99
N LEU A 10 -17.43 14.08 22.14
CA LEU A 10 -18.29 14.47 21.02
C LEU A 10 -17.85 15.79 20.34
N ASN A 11 -17.29 16.74 21.08
CA ASN A 11 -16.79 18.01 20.53
C ASN A 11 -15.40 17.85 19.86
N GLU A 12 -14.49 17.04 20.41
CA GLU A 12 -13.26 16.65 19.70
C GLU A 12 -13.53 15.77 18.47
N ALA A 13 -14.64 15.00 18.47
CA ALA A 13 -15.04 14.19 17.32
C ALA A 13 -15.61 15.00 16.13
N ASN A 14 -15.92 16.29 16.34
CA ASN A 14 -16.51 17.19 15.34
C ASN A 14 -15.50 18.14 14.69
N GLU A 15 -14.23 18.13 15.09
CA GLU A 15 -13.21 18.74 14.26
C GLU A 15 -13.03 17.90 13.00
N PRO A 16 -13.21 18.48 11.79
CA PRO A 16 -12.78 17.79 10.60
C PRO A 16 -11.27 17.62 10.73
N VAL A 17 -10.82 16.39 11.01
CA VAL A 17 -9.42 16.01 10.85
C VAL A 17 -9.05 16.43 9.44
N SER A 18 -8.26 17.51 9.35
CA SER A 18 -8.00 18.16 8.09
C SER A 18 -7.33 17.15 7.16
N PRO A 19 -7.78 17.02 5.90
CA PRO A 19 -7.18 16.09 4.95
C PRO A 19 -5.74 16.46 4.56
N GLU A 20 -5.12 17.42 5.25
CA GLU A 20 -3.78 17.95 4.97
C GLU A 20 -2.65 17.17 5.68
N THR A 21 -2.94 16.45 6.76
CA THR A 21 -1.89 15.76 7.56
C THR A 21 -1.30 14.51 6.90
N TYR A 22 -1.87 14.06 5.77
CA TYR A 22 -1.36 12.92 4.99
C TYR A 22 -0.85 13.34 3.60
N SER A 23 -0.26 14.53 3.48
CA SER A 23 0.52 14.81 2.27
C SER A 23 1.70 13.82 2.22
N PHE A 24 1.85 13.13 1.09
CA PHE A 24 2.98 12.24 0.83
C PHE A 24 4.26 13.09 0.78
N GLY A 25 4.83 13.37 1.95
CA GLY A 25 5.95 14.27 2.14
C GLY A 25 7.27 13.54 2.39
N MET A 26 8.35 14.31 2.48
CA MET A 26 9.69 13.81 2.80
C MET A 26 9.73 13.04 4.14
N PHE A 27 8.85 13.41 5.07
CA PHE A 27 8.71 12.72 6.36
C PHE A 27 8.20 11.28 6.19
N THR A 28 7.13 11.06 5.42
CA THR A 28 6.58 9.73 5.13
C THR A 28 7.59 8.85 4.44
N LEU A 29 8.34 9.39 3.47
CA LEU A 29 9.43 8.68 2.81
C LEU A 29 10.52 8.25 3.80
N ARG A 30 10.93 9.14 4.71
CA ARG A 30 11.89 8.81 5.77
C ARG A 30 11.40 7.67 6.65
N ARG A 31 10.12 7.67 7.05
CA ARG A 31 9.50 6.58 7.82
C ARG A 31 9.51 5.26 7.05
N MET A 32 9.16 5.29 5.77
CA MET A 32 9.25 4.09 4.91
C MET A 32 10.69 3.56 4.87
N PHE A 33 11.69 4.41 4.62
CA PHE A 33 13.09 3.98 4.59
C PHE A 33 13.59 3.40 5.92
N GLN A 34 13.09 3.89 7.06
CA GLN A 34 13.39 3.28 8.37
C GLN A 34 12.90 1.83 8.45
N ILE A 35 11.66 1.56 8.01
CA ILE A 35 11.10 0.20 8.01
C ILE A 35 11.83 -0.69 6.99
N LEU A 36 12.15 -0.15 5.81
CA LEU A 36 12.94 -0.87 4.80
C LEU A 36 14.32 -1.25 5.35
N GLY A 37 14.97 -0.36 6.11
CA GLY A 37 16.24 -0.68 6.77
C GLY A 37 16.14 -1.85 7.75
N ILE A 38 14.98 -2.02 8.42
CA ILE A 38 14.71 -3.17 9.29
C ILE A 38 14.50 -4.44 8.45
N ILE A 39 13.66 -4.39 7.42
CA ILE A 39 13.34 -5.54 6.56
C ILE A 39 14.60 -6.06 5.84
N PHE A 40 15.43 -5.16 5.32
CA PHE A 40 16.66 -5.50 4.60
C PHE A 40 17.89 -5.70 5.50
N SER A 41 17.71 -5.74 6.82
CA SER A 41 18.81 -6.02 7.76
C SER A 41 19.37 -7.44 7.61
N ARG A 42 18.53 -8.42 7.22
CA ARG A 42 18.95 -9.79 6.94
C ARG A 42 19.33 -9.93 5.46
N GLY A 43 20.48 -10.56 5.19
CA GLY A 43 20.95 -10.83 3.82
C GLY A 43 19.98 -11.66 2.97
N VAL A 44 19.13 -12.47 3.60
CA VAL A 44 18.05 -13.23 2.95
C VAL A 44 17.05 -12.30 2.24
N SER A 45 16.67 -11.19 2.86
CA SER A 45 15.76 -10.20 2.26
C SER A 45 16.37 -9.53 1.02
N VAL A 46 17.67 -9.27 1.05
CA VAL A 46 18.42 -8.71 -0.10
C VAL A 46 18.47 -9.72 -1.24
N LEU A 47 18.67 -11.00 -0.94
CA LEU A 47 18.64 -12.08 -1.93
C LEU A 47 17.26 -12.20 -2.58
N PHE A 48 16.17 -12.10 -1.81
CA PHE A 48 14.82 -12.06 -2.35
C PHE A 48 14.59 -10.85 -3.26
N LEU A 49 15.08 -9.66 -2.90
CA LEU A 49 14.99 -8.49 -3.76
C LEU A 49 15.72 -8.72 -5.09
N ALA A 50 16.94 -9.25 -5.06
CA ALA A 50 17.68 -9.57 -6.27
C ALA A 50 16.94 -10.60 -7.15
N LEU A 51 16.34 -11.63 -6.53
CA LEU A 51 15.53 -12.63 -7.22
C LEU A 51 14.26 -12.01 -7.83
N ILE A 52 13.58 -11.10 -7.13
CA ILE A 52 12.42 -10.35 -7.64
C ILE A 52 12.83 -9.50 -8.85
N CYS A 53 13.95 -8.80 -8.77
CA CYS A 53 14.50 -8.01 -9.89
C CYS A 53 14.77 -8.91 -11.11
N LEU A 54 15.44 -10.05 -10.90
CA LEU A 54 15.74 -11.01 -11.97
C LEU A 54 14.47 -11.52 -12.64
N MET A 55 13.48 -11.94 -11.85
CA MET A 55 12.21 -12.45 -12.38
C MET A 55 11.39 -11.37 -13.07
N ALA A 56 11.44 -10.13 -12.59
CA ALA A 56 10.79 -8.99 -13.24
C ALA A 56 11.44 -8.66 -14.60
N LEU A 57 12.77 -8.72 -14.71
CA LEU A 57 13.47 -8.54 -15.99
C LEU A 57 13.13 -9.67 -16.98
N LEU A 58 13.12 -10.92 -16.50
CA LEU A 58 12.77 -12.08 -17.32
C LEU A 58 11.31 -12.02 -17.79
N GLU A 59 10.39 -11.60 -16.91
CA GLU A 59 8.99 -11.33 -17.24
C GLU A 59 8.88 -10.28 -18.35
N GLN A 60 9.59 -9.15 -18.24
CA GLN A 60 9.54 -8.10 -19.27
C GLN A 60 10.08 -8.59 -20.62
N TYR A 61 11.19 -9.34 -20.60
CA TYR A 61 11.74 -9.94 -21.81
C TYR A 61 10.74 -10.89 -22.49
N LEU A 62 10.11 -11.78 -21.72
CA LEU A 62 9.11 -12.70 -22.26
C LEU A 62 7.83 -11.98 -22.67
N ALA A 63 7.38 -10.97 -21.93
CA ALA A 63 6.20 -10.17 -22.25
C ALA A 63 6.36 -9.43 -23.57
N TYR A 64 7.54 -8.85 -23.84
CA TYR A 64 7.85 -8.27 -25.14
C TYR A 64 7.77 -9.31 -26.26
N ASN A 65 8.44 -10.46 -26.09
CA ASN A 65 8.44 -11.52 -27.11
C ASN A 65 7.03 -12.06 -27.38
N VAL A 66 6.21 -12.22 -26.34
CA VAL A 66 4.81 -12.63 -26.45
C VAL A 66 3.98 -11.57 -27.16
N GLY A 67 4.19 -10.30 -26.85
CA GLY A 67 3.50 -9.18 -27.50
C GLY A 67 3.82 -8.99 -28.98
N VAL A 68 4.98 -9.46 -29.43
CA VAL A 68 5.40 -9.44 -30.85
C VAL A 68 4.88 -10.67 -31.62
N ILE A 69 4.33 -11.70 -30.95
CA ILE A 69 3.78 -12.88 -31.64
C ILE A 69 2.75 -12.51 -32.74
N PRO A 70 1.77 -11.62 -32.51
CA PRO A 70 0.79 -11.26 -33.53
C PRO A 70 1.42 -10.70 -34.81
N SER A 71 2.52 -9.95 -34.71
CA SER A 71 3.19 -9.40 -35.90
C SER A 71 3.80 -10.48 -36.78
N GLY A 72 4.36 -11.53 -36.17
CA GLY A 72 4.84 -12.71 -36.88
C GLY A 72 3.70 -13.42 -37.63
N PHE A 73 2.53 -13.52 -37.01
CA PHE A 73 1.34 -14.09 -37.67
C PHE A 73 0.88 -13.24 -38.85
N TYR A 74 0.84 -11.90 -38.73
CA TYR A 74 0.49 -11.02 -39.85
C TYR A 74 1.43 -11.20 -41.04
N LYS A 75 2.75 -11.32 -40.79
CA LYS A 75 3.74 -11.54 -41.85
C LYS A 75 3.53 -12.89 -42.55
N VAL A 76 3.45 -13.98 -41.79
CA VAL A 76 3.36 -15.34 -42.34
C VAL A 76 2.02 -15.60 -43.05
N LEU A 77 0.93 -15.06 -42.53
CA LEU A 77 -0.39 -15.15 -43.17
C LEU A 77 -0.44 -14.31 -44.46
N GLY A 78 0.18 -13.13 -44.46
CA GLY A 78 0.31 -12.29 -45.65
C GLY A 78 1.14 -12.95 -46.75
N ASP A 79 2.26 -13.59 -46.36
CA ASP A 79 3.18 -14.29 -47.27
C ASP A 79 2.68 -15.71 -47.64
N LYS A 80 1.57 -16.17 -47.04
CA LYS A 80 0.93 -17.49 -47.25
C LYS A 80 1.89 -18.69 -47.05
N ASN A 81 2.83 -18.59 -46.12
CA ASN A 81 3.85 -19.63 -45.91
C ASN A 81 3.44 -20.64 -44.82
N PHE A 82 2.99 -21.82 -45.23
CA PHE A 82 2.45 -22.84 -44.31
C PHE A 82 3.51 -23.45 -43.36
N THR A 83 4.75 -23.64 -43.83
CA THR A 83 5.81 -24.22 -43.00
C THR A 83 6.22 -23.25 -41.89
N GLN A 84 6.34 -21.96 -42.22
CA GLN A 84 6.64 -20.92 -41.22
C GLN A 84 5.48 -20.76 -40.21
N PHE A 85 4.24 -20.96 -40.63
CA PHE A 85 3.07 -20.85 -39.74
C PHE A 85 3.19 -21.80 -38.54
N TRP A 86 3.44 -23.09 -38.78
CA TRP A 86 3.57 -24.07 -37.68
C TRP A 86 4.77 -23.80 -36.79
N TYR A 87 5.89 -23.32 -37.35
CA TYR A 87 7.04 -22.89 -36.56
C TYR A 87 6.67 -21.73 -35.62
N HIS A 88 5.95 -20.72 -36.12
CA HIS A 88 5.48 -19.60 -35.31
C HIS A 88 4.46 -20.01 -34.26
N VAL A 89 3.55 -20.95 -34.56
CA VAL A 89 2.61 -21.53 -33.57
C VAL A 89 3.36 -22.23 -32.44
N LEU A 90 4.32 -23.11 -32.77
CA LEU A 90 5.09 -23.82 -31.76
C LEU A 90 5.89 -22.84 -30.88
N LYS A 91 6.55 -21.85 -31.50
CA LYS A 91 7.25 -20.78 -30.77
C LYS A 91 6.32 -20.00 -29.85
N ALA A 92 5.10 -19.68 -30.31
CA ALA A 92 4.11 -18.96 -29.51
C ALA A 92 3.69 -19.76 -28.28
N VAL A 93 3.38 -21.05 -28.44
CA VAL A 93 3.00 -21.93 -27.32
C VAL A 93 4.14 -22.04 -26.30
N LEU A 94 5.38 -22.22 -26.74
CA LEU A 94 6.53 -22.30 -25.84
C LEU A 94 6.77 -20.99 -25.07
N LEU A 95 6.65 -19.84 -25.74
CA LEU A 95 6.76 -18.53 -25.09
C LEU A 95 5.63 -18.29 -24.08
N ILE A 96 4.40 -18.71 -24.38
CA ILE A 96 3.27 -18.61 -23.47
C ILE A 96 3.49 -19.50 -22.23
N LEU A 97 3.97 -20.73 -22.40
CA LEU A 97 4.31 -21.60 -21.27
C LEU A 97 5.42 -20.98 -20.41
N ALA A 98 6.46 -20.42 -21.04
CA ALA A 98 7.57 -19.78 -20.35
C ALA A 98 7.11 -18.56 -19.52
N ILE A 99 6.31 -17.66 -20.11
CA ILE A 99 5.85 -16.47 -19.38
C ILE A 99 4.93 -16.85 -18.21
N CYS A 100 4.03 -17.82 -18.40
CA CYS A 100 3.15 -18.32 -17.33
C CYS A 100 3.95 -18.91 -16.16
N PHE A 101 5.01 -19.66 -16.45
CA PHE A 101 5.91 -20.18 -15.42
C PHE A 101 6.62 -19.05 -14.66
N VAL A 102 7.18 -18.07 -15.37
CA VAL A 102 7.87 -16.92 -14.75
C VAL A 102 6.92 -16.08 -13.90
N LEU A 103 5.70 -15.79 -14.38
CA LEU A 103 4.66 -15.09 -13.62
C LEU A 103 4.32 -15.83 -12.32
N SER A 104 4.16 -17.16 -12.41
CA SER A 104 3.84 -18.01 -11.25
C SER A 104 4.97 -18.01 -10.23
N CYS A 105 6.21 -18.19 -10.68
CA CYS A 105 7.39 -18.15 -9.83
C CYS A 105 7.60 -16.76 -9.19
N LYS A 106 7.42 -15.67 -9.96
CA LYS A 106 7.50 -14.30 -9.42
C LYS A 106 6.49 -14.10 -8.30
N THR A 107 5.25 -14.52 -8.51
CA THR A 107 4.18 -14.42 -7.50
C THR A 107 4.51 -15.23 -6.26
N TYR A 108 5.02 -16.45 -6.42
CA TYR A 108 5.47 -17.29 -5.30
C TYR A 108 6.59 -16.60 -4.49
N ILE A 109 7.60 -16.06 -5.17
CA ILE A 109 8.72 -15.34 -4.54
C ILE A 109 8.21 -14.12 -3.76
N LEU A 110 7.29 -13.33 -4.32
CA LEU A 110 6.70 -12.17 -3.63
C LEU A 110 5.92 -12.58 -2.38
N ASN A 111 5.21 -13.72 -2.42
CA ASN A 111 4.50 -14.26 -1.26
C ASN A 111 5.46 -14.71 -0.15
N VAL A 112 6.54 -15.42 -0.50
CA VAL A 112 7.57 -15.82 0.48
C VAL A 112 8.30 -14.60 1.05
N PHE A 113 8.57 -13.60 0.21
CA PHE A 113 9.16 -12.33 0.65
C PHE A 113 8.24 -11.59 1.63
N TYR A 114 6.92 -11.58 1.39
CA TYR A 114 5.94 -11.04 2.34
C TYR A 114 6.05 -11.73 3.71
N VAL A 115 6.03 -13.07 3.75
CA VAL A 115 6.10 -13.84 5.01
C VAL A 115 7.40 -13.55 5.75
N THR A 116 8.53 -13.56 5.04
CA THR A 116 9.85 -13.28 5.62
C THR A 116 9.95 -11.85 6.15
N SER A 117 9.41 -10.88 5.42
CA SER A 117 9.38 -9.47 5.84
C SER A 117 8.53 -9.27 7.09
N ARG A 118 7.38 -9.97 7.16
CA ARG A 118 6.50 -9.98 8.33
C ARG A 118 7.22 -10.56 9.56
N GLU A 119 7.87 -11.70 9.39
CA GLU A 119 8.66 -12.32 10.47
C GLU A 119 9.71 -11.35 11.02
N ILE A 120 10.54 -10.75 10.17
CA ILE A 120 11.61 -9.82 10.58
C ILE A 120 11.05 -8.61 11.33
N LEU A 121 10.01 -7.96 10.78
CA LEU A 121 9.46 -6.75 11.34
C LEU A 121 8.74 -7.02 12.67
N THR A 122 7.95 -8.10 12.74
CA THR A 122 7.26 -8.51 13.97
C THR A 122 8.25 -8.98 15.03
N GLU A 123 9.29 -9.75 14.69
CA GLU A 123 10.33 -10.18 15.64
C GLU A 123 11.04 -8.98 16.27
N LYS A 124 11.40 -7.98 15.45
CA LYS A 124 12.02 -6.74 15.96
C LYS A 124 11.09 -5.96 16.90
N LEU A 125 9.81 -5.82 16.52
CA LEU A 125 8.80 -5.15 17.34
C LEU A 125 8.54 -5.91 18.64
N HIS A 126 8.44 -7.24 18.59
CA HIS A 126 8.28 -8.09 19.78
C HIS A 126 9.46 -7.96 20.73
N LEU A 127 10.69 -8.01 20.21
CA LEU A 127 11.88 -7.83 21.03
C LEU A 127 11.85 -6.46 21.72
N MET A 128 11.46 -5.39 21.03
CA MET A 128 11.33 -4.07 21.65
C MET A 128 10.16 -3.98 22.63
N TYR A 129 9.03 -4.62 22.35
CA TYR A 129 7.81 -4.54 23.17
C TYR A 129 7.91 -5.32 24.49
N PHE A 130 8.51 -6.51 24.47
CA PHE A 130 8.65 -7.37 25.65
C PHE A 130 9.90 -7.08 26.49
N THR A 131 10.87 -6.33 25.95
CA THR A 131 12.07 -5.93 26.70
C THR A 131 11.72 -4.87 27.74
N ARG A 132 12.28 -4.99 28.96
CA ARG A 132 12.12 -4.04 30.07
C ARG A 132 10.68 -3.73 30.47
N ASN A 133 9.74 -4.67 30.30
CA ASN A 133 8.32 -4.48 30.61
C ASN A 133 7.66 -3.28 29.91
N LYS A 134 8.16 -2.89 28.72
CA LYS A 134 7.57 -1.78 27.94
C LYS A 134 6.11 -1.99 27.60
N PHE A 135 5.67 -3.24 27.43
CA PHE A 135 4.26 -3.59 27.30
C PHE A 135 3.39 -3.04 28.43
N TYR A 136 3.90 -2.98 29.67
CA TYR A 136 3.17 -2.42 30.80
C TYR A 136 3.08 -0.89 30.68
N VAL A 137 4.20 -0.23 30.40
CA VAL A 137 4.25 1.23 30.24
C VAL A 137 3.31 1.70 29.13
N LEU A 138 3.34 1.05 27.95
CA LEU A 138 2.48 1.41 26.82
C LEU A 138 0.98 1.23 27.14
N ASN A 139 0.60 0.18 27.88
CA ASN A 139 -0.82 -0.10 28.15
C ASN A 139 -1.37 0.63 29.39
N THR A 140 -0.54 0.91 30.40
CA THR A 140 -1.00 1.44 31.69
C THR A 140 -0.70 2.91 31.89
N MET A 141 0.46 3.40 31.42
CA MET A 141 0.85 4.81 31.62
C MET A 141 0.23 5.76 30.58
N LYS A 142 -0.64 5.26 29.70
CA LYS A 142 -1.34 5.99 28.61
C LYS A 142 -0.49 7.14 28.05
N TYR A 143 0.50 6.80 27.23
CA TYR A 143 1.07 7.80 26.33
C TYR A 143 -0.01 8.15 25.29
N ASP A 144 -0.44 9.42 25.24
CA ASP A 144 -1.50 9.97 24.36
C ASP A 144 -1.27 9.76 22.85
N PHE A 145 -0.19 9.10 22.43
CA PHE A 145 0.25 9.07 21.04
C PHE A 145 -0.03 7.76 20.29
N THR A 146 -0.49 6.68 20.93
CA THR A 146 -0.68 5.39 20.24
C THR A 146 -1.87 4.59 20.77
N ASP A 147 -3.03 4.76 20.12
CA ASP A 147 -4.17 3.87 20.31
C ASP A 147 -3.85 2.44 19.81
N ASN A 148 -4.17 1.45 20.64
CA ASN A 148 -4.18 0.00 20.37
C ASN A 148 -2.82 -0.56 19.84
N PRO A 149 -1.78 -0.66 20.69
CA PRO A 149 -0.46 -1.16 20.29
C PRO A 149 -0.48 -2.61 19.77
N ASP A 150 -1.39 -3.43 20.28
CA ASP A 150 -1.66 -4.80 19.83
C ASP A 150 -2.12 -4.86 18.37
N GLN A 151 -3.06 -3.98 18.00
CA GLN A 151 -3.56 -3.88 16.63
C GLN A 151 -2.45 -3.45 15.66
N ARG A 152 -1.61 -2.50 16.06
CA ARG A 152 -0.51 -2.01 15.22
C ARG A 152 0.54 -3.10 14.97
N ILE A 153 0.95 -3.84 16.00
CA ILE A 153 1.95 -4.91 15.86
C ILE A 153 1.41 -6.09 15.04
N THR A 154 0.12 -6.44 15.20
CA THR A 154 -0.45 -7.63 14.57
C THR A 154 -1.04 -7.37 13.18
N GLN A 155 -1.88 -6.34 13.04
CA GLN A 155 -2.63 -6.07 11.82
C GLN A 155 -1.92 -5.10 10.88
N ASP A 156 -1.37 -3.99 11.40
CA ASP A 156 -0.76 -2.99 10.51
C ASP A 156 0.54 -3.54 9.89
N VAL A 157 1.34 -4.30 10.64
CA VAL A 157 2.53 -4.99 10.12
C VAL A 157 2.17 -5.99 9.02
N ASP A 158 1.09 -6.75 9.21
CA ASP A 158 0.61 -7.70 8.21
C ASP A 158 0.16 -6.99 6.92
N LYS A 159 -0.71 -5.97 7.07
CA LYS A 159 -1.17 -5.14 5.95
C LYS A 159 0.01 -4.48 5.23
N PHE A 160 0.96 -3.92 5.97
CA PHE A 160 2.13 -3.24 5.42
C PHE A 160 3.00 -4.18 4.60
N THR A 161 3.39 -5.32 5.17
CA THR A 161 4.30 -6.26 4.49
C THR A 161 3.64 -6.92 3.28
N LYS A 162 2.33 -7.17 3.33
CA LYS A 162 1.56 -7.69 2.20
C LYS A 162 1.42 -6.65 1.08
N GLN A 163 1.11 -5.40 1.38
CA GLN A 163 1.08 -4.34 0.37
C GLN A 163 2.46 -4.03 -0.18
N PHE A 164 3.50 -4.13 0.66
CA PHE A 164 4.85 -3.86 0.24
C PHE A 164 5.34 -4.90 -0.77
N SER A 165 5.03 -6.17 -0.57
CA SER A 165 5.36 -7.24 -1.54
C SER A 165 4.61 -7.09 -2.86
N THR A 166 3.39 -6.55 -2.88
CA THR A 166 2.67 -6.32 -4.15
C THR A 166 3.19 -5.10 -4.91
N VAL A 167 3.70 -4.09 -4.20
CA VAL A 167 4.22 -2.84 -4.80
C VAL A 167 5.67 -2.97 -5.28
N ILE A 168 6.52 -3.71 -4.57
CA ILE A 168 7.98 -3.71 -4.83
C ILE A 168 8.34 -4.19 -6.24
N GLY A 169 7.68 -5.24 -6.76
CA GLY A 169 7.97 -5.79 -8.08
C GLY A 169 7.70 -4.78 -9.21
N PRO A 170 6.45 -4.28 -9.34
CA PRO A 170 6.10 -3.26 -10.32
C PRO A 170 6.89 -1.95 -10.16
N PHE A 171 7.19 -1.53 -8.92
CA PHE A 171 7.95 -0.31 -8.65
C PHE A 171 9.39 -0.39 -9.17
N VAL A 172 10.07 -1.51 -8.96
CA VAL A 172 11.46 -1.71 -9.40
C VAL A 172 11.57 -1.76 -10.92
N ILE A 173 10.62 -2.41 -11.60
CA ILE A 173 10.68 -2.64 -13.04
C ILE A 173 10.17 -1.45 -13.87
N ALA A 174 9.23 -0.66 -13.33
CA ALA A 174 8.62 0.47 -14.02
C ALA A 174 9.60 1.43 -14.72
N PRO A 175 10.69 1.92 -14.09
CA PRO A 175 11.61 2.84 -14.77
C PRO A 175 12.30 2.19 -15.99
N PHE A 176 12.65 0.90 -15.89
CA PHE A 176 13.27 0.17 -17.00
C PHE A 176 12.28 -0.04 -18.14
N THR A 177 11.08 -0.50 -17.83
CA THR A 177 10.02 -0.71 -18.83
C THR A 177 9.65 0.60 -19.53
N ILE A 178 9.39 1.66 -18.77
CA ILE A 178 9.00 2.96 -19.36
C ILE A 178 10.12 3.49 -20.25
N SER A 179 11.37 3.41 -19.81
CA SER A 179 12.51 3.87 -20.62
C SER A 179 12.66 3.07 -21.92
N TYR A 180 12.60 1.73 -21.84
CA TYR A 180 12.74 0.85 -22.99
C TYR A 180 11.62 1.03 -24.02
N TYR A 181 10.36 1.04 -23.56
CA TYR A 181 9.21 1.20 -24.46
C TYR A 181 9.09 2.62 -25.00
N SER A 182 9.48 3.65 -24.22
CA SER A 182 9.57 5.02 -24.74
C SER A 182 10.62 5.15 -25.84
N TYR A 183 11.77 4.51 -25.67
CA TYR A 183 12.81 4.47 -26.69
C TYR A 183 12.35 3.75 -27.96
N ASN A 184 11.69 2.59 -27.84
CA ASN A 184 11.12 1.89 -28.98
C ASN A 184 10.04 2.72 -29.69
N CYS A 185 9.18 3.41 -28.94
CA CYS A 185 8.18 4.31 -29.51
C CYS A 185 8.83 5.49 -30.27
N TYR A 186 9.92 6.04 -29.74
CA TYR A 186 10.70 7.08 -30.39
C TYR A 186 11.31 6.60 -31.72
N GLN A 187 11.87 5.39 -31.76
CA GLN A 187 12.48 4.86 -32.98
C GLN A 187 11.47 4.69 -34.12
N THR A 188 10.25 4.24 -33.80
CA THR A 188 9.21 4.06 -34.81
C THR A 188 8.62 5.39 -35.28
N THR A 189 8.11 6.18 -34.35
CA THR A 189 7.23 7.32 -34.66
C THR A 189 7.98 8.67 -34.62
N GLY A 190 9.25 8.66 -34.23
CA GLY A 190 9.99 9.87 -33.92
C GLY A 190 9.49 10.52 -32.63
N TRP A 191 9.73 11.82 -32.47
CA TRP A 191 9.40 12.56 -31.25
C TRP A 191 7.89 12.64 -30.95
N ILE A 192 7.05 12.60 -31.99
CA ILE A 192 5.59 12.72 -31.86
C ILE A 192 5.00 11.56 -31.03
N GLY A 193 5.55 10.36 -31.17
CA GLY A 193 5.03 9.16 -30.49
C GLY A 193 5.11 9.26 -28.96
N PRO A 194 6.32 9.33 -28.38
CA PRO A 194 6.48 9.47 -26.95
C PRO A 194 5.72 10.68 -26.39
N VAL A 195 5.82 11.85 -27.03
CA VAL A 195 5.13 13.07 -26.56
C VAL A 195 3.62 12.88 -26.47
N ALA A 196 2.99 12.26 -27.47
CA ALA A 196 1.56 11.96 -27.45
C ALA A 196 1.18 11.01 -26.31
N VAL A 197 1.97 9.95 -26.09
CA VAL A 197 1.73 9.00 -24.98
C VAL A 197 1.89 9.69 -23.62
N PHE A 198 2.94 10.49 -23.44
CA PHE A 198 3.16 11.25 -22.21
C PHE A 198 2.07 12.30 -21.96
N ALA A 199 1.52 12.94 -23.00
CA ALA A 199 0.41 13.87 -22.88
C ALA A 199 -0.87 13.17 -22.40
N VAL A 200 -1.22 12.02 -22.99
CA VAL A 200 -2.36 11.20 -22.55
C VAL A 200 -2.17 10.70 -21.13
N PHE A 201 -0.95 10.29 -20.77
CA PHE A 201 -0.62 9.92 -19.41
C PHE A 201 -0.84 11.07 -18.43
N LEU A 202 -0.34 12.27 -18.74
CA LEU A 202 -0.50 13.45 -17.87
C LEU A 202 -1.98 13.77 -17.62
N ILE A 203 -2.80 13.73 -18.67
CA ILE A 203 -4.25 13.92 -18.57
C ILE A 203 -4.87 12.84 -17.67
N SER A 204 -4.50 11.57 -17.87
CA SER A 204 -4.96 10.45 -17.05
C SER A 204 -4.59 10.63 -15.58
N VAL A 205 -3.36 11.04 -15.27
CA VAL A 205 -2.89 11.30 -13.90
C VAL A 205 -3.70 12.42 -13.24
N ILE A 206 -3.93 13.54 -13.94
CA ILE A 206 -4.68 14.67 -13.40
C ILE A 206 -6.11 14.25 -13.05
N ILE A 207 -6.80 13.56 -13.95
CA ILE A 207 -8.18 13.12 -13.75
C ILE A 207 -8.26 12.10 -12.61
N ASN A 208 -7.38 11.09 -12.60
CA ASN A 208 -7.35 10.09 -11.52
C ASN A 208 -7.08 10.74 -10.16
N LYS A 209 -6.13 11.69 -10.08
CA LYS A 209 -5.81 12.40 -8.83
C LYS A 209 -7.01 13.18 -8.28
N VAL A 210 -7.77 13.85 -9.16
CA VAL A 210 -8.98 14.58 -8.76
C VAL A 210 -10.06 13.62 -8.24
N LEU A 211 -10.22 12.44 -8.86
CA LEU A 211 -11.19 11.43 -8.46
C LEU A 211 -10.81 10.68 -7.18
N ILE A 212 -9.52 10.41 -6.94
CA ILE A 212 -9.03 9.71 -5.75
C ILE A 212 -9.19 10.53 -4.47
N LYS A 213 -8.98 11.86 -4.53
CA LYS A 213 -9.03 12.74 -3.34
C LYS A 213 -10.30 12.55 -2.48
N PRO A 214 -11.54 12.63 -3.01
CA PRO A 214 -12.75 12.42 -2.21
C PRO A 214 -12.95 10.97 -1.76
N ILE A 215 -12.45 9.98 -2.52
CA ILE A 215 -12.53 8.57 -2.15
C ILE A 215 -11.72 8.32 -0.88
N MET A 216 -10.51 8.86 -0.79
CA MET A 216 -9.66 8.69 0.40
C MET A 216 -10.33 9.20 1.68
N ALA A 217 -10.99 10.36 1.62
CA ALA A 217 -11.73 10.90 2.75
C ALA A 217 -12.87 9.96 3.20
N LEU A 218 -13.55 9.30 2.25
CA LEU A 218 -14.61 8.33 2.54
C LEU A 218 -14.07 7.00 3.09
N VAL A 219 -12.91 6.54 2.62
CA VAL A 219 -12.24 5.34 3.17
C VAL A 219 -11.89 5.54 4.64
N ILE A 220 -11.31 6.70 4.98
CA ILE A 220 -10.98 7.03 6.38
C ILE A 220 -12.26 7.09 7.23
N LYS A 221 -13.32 7.72 6.70
CA LYS A 221 -14.61 7.78 7.39
C LYS A 221 -15.21 6.38 7.60
N GLN A 222 -15.11 5.49 6.62
CA GLN A 222 -15.56 4.11 6.74
C GLN A 222 -14.82 3.38 7.86
N GLU A 223 -13.49 3.43 7.90
CA GLU A 223 -12.69 2.80 8.98
C GLU A 223 -13.09 3.33 10.37
N LYS A 224 -13.37 4.64 10.48
CA LYS A 224 -13.87 5.24 11.73
C LYS A 224 -15.26 4.71 12.12
N CYS A 225 -16.19 4.63 11.16
CA CYS A 225 -17.53 4.07 11.39
C CYS A 225 -17.47 2.59 11.78
N GLU A 226 -16.61 1.80 11.12
CA GLU A 226 -16.35 0.39 11.43
C GLU A 226 -15.82 0.24 12.86
N GLY A 227 -14.87 1.10 13.24
CA GLY A 227 -14.34 1.20 14.59
C GLY A 227 -15.42 1.47 15.64
N PHE A 228 -16.30 2.44 15.41
CA PHE A 228 -17.43 2.73 16.32
C PHE A 228 -18.43 1.59 16.42
N PHE A 229 -18.72 0.91 15.30
CA PHE A 229 -19.61 -0.25 15.30
C PHE A 229 -19.01 -1.40 16.12
N ARG A 230 -17.73 -1.72 15.90
CA ARG A 230 -17.00 -2.73 16.69
C ARG A 230 -16.92 -2.36 18.17
N PHE A 231 -16.66 -1.09 18.49
CA PHE A 231 -16.64 -0.60 19.86
C PHE A 231 -17.99 -0.77 20.55
N LYS A 232 -19.11 -0.50 19.85
CA LYS A 232 -20.46 -0.72 20.40
C LYS A 232 -20.69 -2.19 20.77
N HIS A 233 -20.27 -3.13 19.93
CA HIS A 233 -20.35 -4.56 20.26
C HIS A 233 -19.43 -4.97 21.40
N MET A 234 -18.23 -4.39 21.48
CA MET A 234 -17.32 -4.59 22.62
C MET A 234 -17.94 -4.09 23.92
N HIS A 235 -18.61 -2.93 23.89
CA HIS A 235 -19.35 -2.40 25.04
C HIS A 235 -20.47 -3.35 25.49
N VAL A 236 -21.26 -3.89 24.57
CA VAL A 236 -22.31 -4.88 24.88
C VAL A 236 -21.70 -6.14 25.52
N ARG A 237 -20.58 -6.64 24.98
CA ARG A 237 -19.88 -7.81 25.53
C ARG A 237 -19.35 -7.56 26.94
N SER A 238 -18.72 -6.41 27.17
CA SER A 238 -18.14 -6.06 28.47
C SER A 238 -19.19 -5.79 29.56
N ASN A 239 -20.39 -5.35 29.17
CA ASN A 239 -21.47 -5.01 30.10
C ASN A 239 -22.69 -5.95 29.96
N ALA A 240 -22.47 -7.17 29.48
CA ALA A 240 -23.55 -8.10 29.15
C ALA A 240 -24.46 -8.42 30.36
N GLU A 241 -23.86 -8.57 31.55
CA GLU A 241 -24.58 -8.82 32.80
C GLU A 241 -25.48 -7.65 33.19
N SER A 242 -24.96 -6.41 33.15
CA SER A 242 -25.74 -5.21 33.48
C SER A 242 -26.87 -4.97 32.47
N ILE A 243 -26.62 -5.21 31.18
CA ILE A 243 -27.63 -5.08 30.13
C ILE A 243 -28.74 -6.13 30.31
N ALA A 244 -28.37 -7.38 30.63
CA ALA A 244 -29.32 -8.46 30.88
C ALA A 244 -30.14 -8.21 32.16
N PHE A 245 -29.51 -7.74 33.23
CA PHE A 245 -30.18 -7.42 34.49
C PHE A 245 -31.20 -6.28 34.34
N GLN A 246 -30.95 -5.34 33.43
CA GLN A 246 -31.83 -4.20 33.14
C GLN A 246 -32.85 -4.47 32.02
N ASP A 247 -32.89 -5.67 31.44
CA ASP A 247 -33.68 -5.99 30.22
C ASP A 247 -33.52 -4.94 29.10
N ALA A 248 -32.32 -4.36 28.97
CA ALA A 248 -32.03 -3.27 28.04
C ALA A 248 -31.69 -3.76 26.61
N ASN A 249 -32.06 -4.98 26.26
CA ASN A 249 -31.70 -5.66 25.01
C ASN A 249 -32.20 -4.93 23.75
N ILE A 250 -33.48 -4.52 23.71
CA ILE A 250 -34.07 -3.83 22.56
C ILE A 250 -33.45 -2.44 22.37
N ALA A 251 -33.16 -1.74 23.47
CA ALA A 251 -32.51 -0.43 23.41
C ALA A 251 -31.07 -0.53 22.89
N GLU A 252 -30.31 -1.53 23.34
CA GLU A 252 -28.95 -1.78 22.86
C GLU A 252 -28.92 -2.28 21.41
N MET A 253 -29.93 -3.05 20.99
CA MET A 253 -30.14 -3.43 19.59
C MET A 253 -30.33 -2.19 18.71
N ALA A 254 -31.30 -1.32 19.04
CA ALA A 254 -31.57 -0.11 18.26
C ALA A 254 -30.35 0.83 18.15
N ARG A 255 -29.58 0.96 19.24
CA ARG A 255 -28.32 1.74 19.23
C ARG A 255 -27.25 1.11 18.33
N SER A 256 -27.18 -0.21 18.28
CA SER A 256 -26.22 -0.94 17.44
C SER A 256 -26.61 -0.84 15.96
N GLU A 257 -27.90 -0.98 15.66
CA GLU A 257 -28.45 -0.77 14.31
C GLU A 257 -28.20 0.65 13.80
N TYR A 258 -28.33 1.67 14.65
CA TYR A 258 -28.02 3.04 14.26
C TYR A 258 -26.55 3.19 13.79
N LYS A 259 -25.61 2.59 14.53
CA LYS A 259 -24.18 2.59 14.13
C LYS A 259 -23.92 1.81 12.85
N LEU A 260 -24.63 0.70 12.66
CA LEU A 260 -24.59 -0.07 11.42
C LEU A 260 -25.11 0.75 10.23
N LEU A 261 -26.22 1.49 10.40
CA LEU A 261 -26.78 2.32 9.33
C LEU A 261 -25.83 3.46 8.93
N ASP A 262 -25.13 4.09 9.88
CA ASP A 262 -24.11 5.11 9.58
C ASP A 262 -22.93 4.52 8.80
N LEU A 263 -22.50 3.31 9.16
CA LEU A 263 -21.47 2.56 8.43
C LEU A 263 -21.92 2.23 7.01
N ILE A 264 -23.11 1.66 6.83
CA ILE A 264 -23.65 1.27 5.52
C ILE A 264 -23.81 2.50 4.62
N LYS A 265 -24.34 3.62 5.13
CA LYS A 265 -24.45 4.87 4.34
C LYS A 265 -23.07 5.34 3.86
N THR A 266 -22.06 5.26 4.73
CA THR A 266 -20.68 5.64 4.37
C THR A 266 -20.09 4.70 3.32
N GLN A 267 -20.30 3.39 3.46
CA GLN A 267 -19.87 2.39 2.48
C GLN A 267 -20.56 2.58 1.11
N GLN A 268 -21.87 2.84 1.08
CA GLN A 268 -22.59 3.12 -0.16
C GLN A 268 -22.07 4.38 -0.87
N MET A 269 -21.83 5.46 -0.13
CA MET A 269 -21.23 6.67 -0.68
C MET A 269 -19.82 6.41 -1.23
N LEU A 270 -19.01 5.61 -0.53
CA LEU A 270 -17.69 5.21 -1.00
C LEU A 270 -17.79 4.46 -2.34
N TYR A 271 -18.64 3.44 -2.43
CA TYR A 271 -18.78 2.64 -3.65
C TYR A 271 -19.30 3.45 -4.83
N LEU A 272 -20.21 4.42 -4.59
CA LEU A 272 -20.68 5.33 -5.63
C LEU A 272 -19.54 6.21 -6.19
N LYS A 273 -18.62 6.67 -5.34
CA LYS A 273 -17.46 7.45 -5.78
C LYS A 273 -16.40 6.57 -6.47
N GLN A 274 -16.17 5.36 -5.96
CA GLN A 274 -15.29 4.38 -6.60
C GLN A 274 -15.80 3.98 -7.99
N PHE A 275 -17.12 3.91 -8.19
CA PHE A 275 -17.71 3.66 -9.50
C PHE A 275 -17.24 4.70 -10.55
N SER A 276 -17.29 5.99 -10.23
CA SER A 276 -16.80 7.05 -11.13
C SER A 276 -15.31 6.93 -11.44
N LEU A 277 -14.49 6.58 -10.45
CA LEU A 277 -13.06 6.30 -10.66
C LEU A 277 -12.85 5.11 -11.59
N ASN A 278 -13.54 3.99 -11.34
CA ASN A 278 -13.43 2.78 -12.15
C ASN A 278 -13.85 3.01 -13.60
N VAL A 279 -14.94 3.77 -13.83
CA VAL A 279 -15.35 4.19 -15.18
C VAL A 279 -14.24 4.99 -15.87
N ALA A 280 -13.63 5.96 -15.18
CA ALA A 280 -12.54 6.74 -15.75
C ALA A 280 -11.32 5.87 -16.10
N VAL A 281 -10.86 5.01 -15.18
CA VAL A 281 -9.73 4.09 -15.40
C VAL A 281 -9.99 3.16 -16.59
N ASN A 282 -11.22 2.63 -16.71
CA ASN A 282 -11.60 1.76 -17.82
C ASN A 282 -11.63 2.52 -19.15
N ILE A 283 -12.19 3.73 -19.19
CA ILE A 283 -12.19 4.59 -20.38
C ILE A 283 -10.76 4.84 -20.85
N PHE A 284 -9.83 5.20 -19.97
CA PHE A 284 -8.43 5.42 -20.35
C PHE A 284 -7.75 4.15 -20.86
N SER A 285 -8.06 3.00 -20.26
CA SER A 285 -7.50 1.71 -20.69
C SER A 285 -7.93 1.34 -22.11
N TYR A 286 -9.22 1.51 -22.44
CA TYR A 286 -9.71 1.24 -23.79
C TYR A 286 -9.32 2.33 -24.79
N MET A 287 -9.38 3.61 -24.41
CA MET A 287 -8.99 4.73 -25.26
C MET A 287 -7.50 4.69 -25.62
N GLY A 288 -6.66 4.11 -24.76
CA GLY A 288 -5.25 3.88 -25.04
C GLY A 288 -5.00 3.07 -26.32
N SER A 289 -5.88 2.11 -26.62
CA SER A 289 -5.80 1.35 -27.87
C SER A 289 -6.05 2.21 -29.10
N ILE A 290 -7.03 3.12 -29.06
CA ILE A 290 -7.35 4.03 -30.18
C ILE A 290 -6.21 5.03 -30.37
N VAL A 291 -5.72 5.62 -29.27
CA VAL A 291 -4.58 6.54 -29.28
C VAL A 291 -3.35 5.89 -29.91
N SER A 292 -3.08 4.61 -29.62
CA SER A 292 -1.94 3.89 -30.20
C SER A 292 -1.97 3.86 -31.73
N TYR A 293 -3.15 3.69 -32.34
CA TYR A 293 -3.31 3.71 -33.80
C TYR A 293 -3.27 5.12 -34.37
N LEU A 294 -3.83 6.12 -33.68
CA LEU A 294 -3.74 7.52 -34.10
C LEU A 294 -2.29 8.02 -34.16
N ILE A 295 -1.46 7.61 -33.20
CA ILE A 295 -0.03 7.91 -33.17
C ILE A 295 0.68 7.31 -34.41
N LEU A 296 0.28 6.12 -34.84
CA LEU A 296 0.85 5.45 -36.01
C LEU A 296 0.31 5.96 -37.34
N ALA A 297 -0.87 6.57 -37.34
CA ALA A 297 -1.46 7.14 -38.55
C ALA A 297 -0.52 8.17 -39.17
N TYR A 298 0.06 9.08 -38.39
CA TYR A 298 0.94 10.14 -38.92
C TYR A 298 2.08 9.61 -39.80
N PRO A 299 3.03 8.78 -39.31
CA PRO A 299 4.15 8.34 -40.14
C PRO A 299 3.72 7.50 -41.36
N ILE A 300 2.62 6.74 -41.25
CA ILE A 300 2.10 5.91 -42.34
C ILE A 300 1.50 6.79 -43.44
N PHE A 301 0.63 7.74 -43.09
CA PHE A 301 0.01 8.64 -44.07
C PHE A 301 0.99 9.66 -44.67
N THR A 302 2.11 9.95 -44.01
CA THR A 302 3.20 10.77 -44.57
C THR A 302 4.16 10.01 -45.50
N GLY A 303 3.91 8.71 -45.74
CA GLY A 303 4.69 7.90 -46.70
C GLY A 303 6.04 7.38 -46.19
N LYS A 304 6.29 7.37 -44.87
CA LYS A 304 7.58 6.91 -44.29
C LYS A 304 7.84 5.42 -44.52
N TYR A 305 6.80 4.63 -44.83
CA TYR A 305 6.85 3.17 -44.94
C TYR A 305 6.35 2.65 -46.29
N ASP A 306 6.31 3.51 -47.32
CA ASP A 306 5.82 3.15 -48.66
C ASP A 306 6.74 2.17 -49.39
N ASP A 307 7.97 1.99 -48.90
CA ASP A 307 8.96 1.01 -49.38
C ASP A 307 8.64 -0.43 -48.99
N LYS A 308 7.68 -0.64 -48.06
CA LYS A 308 7.42 -1.95 -47.46
C LYS A 308 6.29 -2.70 -48.14
N THR A 309 6.38 -4.02 -48.14
CA THR A 309 5.28 -4.86 -48.62
C THR A 309 4.06 -4.74 -47.70
N PRO A 310 2.83 -5.00 -48.18
CA PRO A 310 1.63 -4.96 -47.33
C PRO A 310 1.68 -5.90 -46.12
N SER A 311 2.36 -7.04 -46.25
CA SER A 311 2.56 -8.00 -45.14
C SER A 311 3.54 -7.44 -44.09
N GLU A 312 4.63 -6.80 -44.51
CA GLU A 312 5.59 -6.17 -43.63
C GLU A 312 5.03 -4.92 -42.94
N LEU A 313 4.24 -4.12 -43.66
CA LEU A 313 3.54 -2.98 -43.10
C LEU A 313 2.55 -3.40 -42.00
N SER A 314 1.79 -4.47 -42.24
CA SER A 314 0.83 -5.01 -41.26
C SER A 314 1.54 -5.53 -40.00
N ALA A 315 2.66 -6.25 -40.17
CA ALA A 315 3.48 -6.71 -39.06
C ALA A 315 4.07 -5.53 -38.25
N LEU A 316 4.56 -4.50 -38.93
CA LEU A 316 5.11 -3.29 -38.31
C LEU A 316 4.04 -2.55 -37.50
N ILE A 317 2.84 -2.34 -38.06
CA ILE A 317 1.70 -1.73 -37.35
C ILE A 317 1.39 -2.52 -36.08
N SER A 318 1.38 -3.85 -36.16
CA SER A 318 1.10 -4.72 -35.02
C SER A 318 2.12 -4.56 -33.88
N VAL A 319 3.43 -4.58 -34.19
CA VAL A 319 4.48 -4.38 -33.17
C VAL A 319 4.35 -3.01 -32.51
N ASN A 320 4.12 -1.97 -33.30
CA ASN A 320 4.11 -0.61 -32.78
C ASN A 320 2.84 -0.30 -31.99
N ALA A 321 1.69 -0.84 -32.40
CA ALA A 321 0.46 -0.75 -31.64
C ALA A 321 0.65 -1.46 -30.28
N PHE A 322 1.27 -2.65 -30.27
CA PHE A 322 1.61 -3.33 -29.03
C PHE A 322 2.51 -2.48 -28.13
N VAL A 323 3.61 -1.91 -28.65
CA VAL A 323 4.55 -1.06 -27.88
C VAL A 323 3.83 0.13 -27.26
N ALA A 324 2.99 0.84 -28.02
CA ALA A 324 2.26 2.00 -27.53
C ALA A 324 1.18 1.62 -26.51
N ILE A 325 0.40 0.55 -26.75
CA ILE A 325 -0.59 0.03 -25.79
C ILE A 325 0.09 -0.40 -24.50
N TYR A 326 1.21 -1.12 -24.60
CA TYR A 326 1.95 -1.60 -23.44
C TYR A 326 2.53 -0.43 -22.62
N LEU A 327 3.05 0.60 -23.28
CA LEU A 327 3.53 1.81 -22.61
C LEU A 327 2.40 2.54 -21.85
N ILE A 328 1.22 2.68 -22.47
CA ILE A 328 0.03 3.25 -21.81
C ILE A 328 -0.40 2.39 -20.62
N SER A 329 -0.38 1.06 -20.76
CA SER A 329 -0.69 0.13 -19.68
C SER A 329 0.28 0.25 -18.50
N CYS A 330 1.57 0.43 -18.77
CA CYS A 330 2.58 0.66 -17.72
C CYS A 330 2.31 1.94 -16.92
N PHE A 331 1.91 3.00 -17.62
CA PHE A 331 1.51 4.25 -17.00
C PHE A 331 0.24 4.12 -16.15
N SER A 332 -0.78 3.41 -16.62
CA SER A 332 -1.97 3.10 -15.83
C SER A 332 -1.63 2.25 -14.59
N SER A 333 -0.71 1.29 -14.73
CA SER A 333 -0.21 0.49 -13.62
C SER A 333 0.48 1.35 -12.55
N LEU A 334 1.30 2.33 -12.96
CA LEU A 334 1.92 3.29 -12.03
C LEU A 334 0.89 4.11 -11.23
N ILE A 335 -0.22 4.52 -11.85
CA ILE A 335 -1.29 5.23 -11.15
C ILE A 335 -1.88 4.34 -10.05
N ASN A 336 -2.17 3.06 -10.36
CA ASN A 336 -2.69 2.10 -9.40
C ASN A 336 -1.69 1.85 -8.24
N ILE A 337 -0.40 1.76 -8.56
CA ILE A 337 0.66 1.62 -7.56
C ILE A 337 0.72 2.85 -6.64
N SER A 338 0.45 4.06 -7.15
CA SER A 338 0.49 5.28 -6.33
C SER A 338 -0.53 5.25 -5.18
N THR A 339 -1.70 4.65 -5.39
CA THR A 339 -2.71 4.45 -4.35
C THR A 339 -2.17 3.52 -3.26
N ASN A 340 -1.60 2.38 -3.66
CA ASN A 340 -1.01 1.41 -2.73
C ASN A 340 0.18 2.01 -1.97
N ILE A 341 1.00 2.84 -2.62
CA ILE A 341 2.12 3.56 -1.98
C ILE A 341 1.60 4.54 -0.92
N SER A 342 0.46 5.20 -1.18
CA SER A 342 -0.15 6.11 -0.21
C SER A 342 -0.63 5.37 1.04
N GLU A 343 -1.26 4.21 0.86
CA GLU A 343 -1.67 3.33 1.97
C GLU A 343 -0.45 2.81 2.76
N LEU A 344 0.60 2.38 2.05
CA LEU A 344 1.89 1.99 2.66
C LEU A 344 2.50 3.11 3.48
N GLY A 345 2.43 4.36 3.02
CA GLY A 345 2.91 5.53 3.76
C GLY A 345 2.16 5.72 5.08
N GLY A 346 0.83 5.57 5.07
CA GLY A 346 0.00 5.64 6.27
C GLY A 346 0.31 4.51 7.26
N LEU A 347 0.44 3.27 6.78
CA LEU A 347 0.82 2.12 7.61
C LEU A 347 2.25 2.27 8.17
N ALA A 348 3.18 2.74 7.34
CA ALA A 348 4.56 3.01 7.76
C ALA A 348 4.59 4.05 8.88
N HIS A 349 3.78 5.10 8.79
CA HIS A 349 3.69 6.11 9.84
C HIS A 349 3.23 5.49 11.17
N ARG A 350 2.16 4.70 11.18
CA ARG A 350 1.61 4.05 12.38
C ARG A 350 2.57 3.04 13.01
N ILE A 351 3.32 2.30 12.19
CA ILE A 351 4.37 1.38 12.66
C ILE A 351 5.57 2.16 13.20
N CYS A 352 5.98 3.25 12.55
CA CYS A 352 7.08 4.08 13.04
C CYS A 352 6.74 4.82 14.33
N GLU A 353 5.49 5.25 14.51
CA GLU A 353 5.02 5.81 15.79
C GLU A 353 5.20 4.81 16.93
N ILE A 354 4.85 3.53 16.72
CA ILE A 354 5.06 2.52 17.76
C ILE A 354 6.54 2.26 18.02
N LEU A 355 7.38 2.31 16.98
CA LEU A 355 8.82 2.16 17.13
C LEU A 355 9.43 3.30 17.93
N ASP A 356 8.92 4.52 17.78
CA ASP A 356 9.39 5.69 18.51
C ASP A 356 8.89 5.67 19.95
N THR A 357 7.60 5.38 20.20
CA THR A 357 7.09 5.25 21.57
C THR A 357 7.79 4.13 22.35
N LEU A 358 8.14 3.02 21.69
CA LEU A 358 8.93 1.95 22.31
C LEU A 358 10.38 2.35 22.62
N LYS A 359 10.96 3.33 21.91
CA LYS A 359 12.27 3.89 22.25
C LYS A 359 12.15 4.91 23.38
N ASP A 360 11.15 5.78 23.32
CA ASP A 360 10.93 6.81 24.34
C ASP A 360 10.58 6.18 25.70
N ALA A 361 9.90 5.03 25.71
CA ALA A 361 9.65 4.24 26.90
C ALA A 361 10.93 3.80 27.63
N ASP A 362 12.08 3.63 26.94
CA ASP A 362 13.34 3.34 27.63
C ASP A 362 13.73 4.48 28.58
N ASN A 363 13.64 5.73 28.12
CA ASN A 363 14.00 6.91 28.91
C ASN A 363 13.13 7.03 30.16
N VAL A 364 11.82 6.76 30.04
CA VAL A 364 10.88 6.81 31.17
C VAL A 364 11.22 5.75 32.21
N ILE A 365 11.48 4.52 31.77
CA ILE A 365 11.87 3.42 32.66
C ILE A 365 13.18 3.77 33.37
N ASP A 366 14.15 4.36 32.65
CA ASP A 366 15.42 4.81 33.24
C ASP A 366 15.22 5.94 34.27
N GLU A 367 14.38 6.93 33.99
CA GLU A 367 14.04 7.98 34.95
C GLU A 367 13.35 7.44 36.21
N GLU A 368 12.42 6.49 36.05
CA GLU A 368 11.68 5.90 37.16
C GLU A 368 12.59 5.00 38.02
N LEU A 369 13.52 4.26 37.41
CA LEU A 369 14.56 3.50 38.10
C LEU A 369 15.50 4.43 38.88
N LEU A 370 15.91 5.55 38.30
CA LEU A 370 16.72 6.57 38.97
C LEU A 370 15.96 7.22 40.13
N ARG A 371 14.68 7.54 39.95
CA ARG A 371 13.82 8.10 41.01
C ARG A 371 13.67 7.13 42.19
N ASN A 372 13.41 5.86 41.91
CA ASN A 372 13.31 4.81 42.93
C ASN A 372 14.64 4.61 43.68
N SER A 373 15.76 4.72 42.98
CA SER A 373 17.09 4.67 43.59
C SER A 373 17.38 5.87 44.49
N ARG A 374 16.99 7.09 44.08
CA ARG A 374 17.09 8.31 44.91
C ARG A 374 16.20 8.24 46.15
N MET A 375 15.00 7.66 46.05
CA MET A 375 14.13 7.48 47.23
C MET A 375 14.71 6.50 48.25
N LYS A 376 15.41 5.45 47.81
CA LYS A 376 16.09 4.50 48.72
C LYS A 376 17.33 5.09 49.42
N LEU A 377 17.96 6.12 48.84
CA LEU A 377 19.14 6.80 49.39
C LEU A 377 18.80 7.94 50.36
N LYS A 378 17.51 8.29 50.55
CA LYS A 378 17.12 9.28 51.55
C LYS A 378 17.28 8.65 52.94
N PRO A 379 18.17 9.15 53.82
CA PRO A 379 18.39 8.52 55.12
C PRO A 379 17.07 8.52 55.90
N ARG A 380 16.69 7.33 56.36
CA ARG A 380 15.59 7.13 57.29
C ARG A 380 15.96 7.93 58.54
N ASN A 381 15.37 9.11 58.73
CA ASN A 381 15.52 9.88 59.97
C ASN A 381 15.18 8.95 61.13
N THR A 382 16.19 8.44 61.83
CA THR A 382 16.03 7.76 63.09
C THR A 382 15.53 8.81 64.06
N GLY A 383 14.22 8.82 64.27
CA GLY A 383 13.59 9.64 65.29
C GLY A 383 14.29 9.37 66.62
N LYS A 384 14.92 10.40 67.18
CA LYS A 384 15.26 10.42 68.60
C LYS A 384 13.95 10.36 69.38
N THR A 385 13.57 9.17 69.80
CA THR A 385 12.57 8.97 70.85
C THR A 385 13.22 9.44 72.15
N SER A 386 13.00 10.70 72.53
CA SER A 386 13.33 11.18 73.88
C SER A 386 12.36 10.52 74.85
N ILE A 387 12.82 9.44 75.48
CA ILE A 387 12.19 8.85 76.66
C ILE A 387 12.46 9.81 77.82
N HIS A 388 11.45 10.60 78.21
CA HIS A 388 11.45 11.27 79.51
C HIS A 388 11.22 10.21 80.59
N VAL A 389 12.29 9.81 81.28
CA VAL A 389 12.20 9.06 82.54
C VAL A 389 11.98 10.08 83.65
N LEU A 390 10.81 10.01 84.27
CA LEU A 390 10.50 10.59 85.58
C LEU A 390 11.37 9.89 86.64
N PHE A 391 12.20 10.64 87.34
CA PHE A 391 12.66 10.30 88.69
C PHE A 391 12.41 11.49 89.62
N SER A 392 11.71 11.20 90.71
CA SER A 392 11.21 12.10 91.74
C SER A 392 12.28 12.85 92.51
N CYS A 393 11.92 14.04 93.01
CA CYS A 393 12.14 14.42 94.40
C CYS A 393 10.98 15.29 94.88
#